data_AF-A0A1H1GKP3-F1
#
_entry.id   AF-A0A1H1GKP3-F1
#
_cell.length_a   1.000
_cell.length_b   1.000
_cell.length_c   1.000
_cell.angle_alpha   90.00
_cell.angle_beta   90.00
_cell.angle_gamma   90.00
#
_symmetry.space_group_name_H-M   'P 1'
#
loop_
_entity.id
_entity.type
_entity.pdbx_description
1 polymer ?
#
loop_
_entity_poly.entity_id
_entity_poly.type
_entity_poly.pdbx_seq_one_letter_code
_entity_poly.pdbx_strand_id
1 'polypeptide(L)'
;MSGMQTGLHAQKALATTVVADLDALFSVSGINIPGPDARLVLVLDGHHTIKYHRLGLAAKPPASGKPVLRFEGGEHTAIGDNTLLRFSHDSAPIPAWKVALHLANGLSLSYGQIVALGGDFYGIPERPIADGATAEERVERFAAAFDSLAVLPASREEAGKILAVMQREIAAANQAIKDGRQPHEAYDQLGDTLSEEWNKITGGGSFVSPMFPLGRYLKLAASNWDHFGEWALLAYVAGHTAALRQAVKARASGDDGQLELAYAMNAFADHFLTDLFSAGHVRVPRKAIKDNVTPADLGSLISRFMHDEDSKYGLVLRNAQGDTWRGYGDKRYFDSIDVANRKQVGLAVQKSADEIFQAFDTGNLPAPTAYGALRIAADLQAAVEGQVPGNFAPLFALRNGKLMRRADVNNLNDPAQIDNWWGWSTYLLLKDYSPNKPTGYLDAPASAPSIRADGWQTQVPSQPNWLPGHAVRYAVSVVNGFNESYIGPWSDYAELTERFQPTLTVPLDTSGKSVSRNLFRQFRGGSPELIASLDASTTTYIDQQP
;
A
#
# COMPACT_ATOMS: atom_id res chain seq x y z
N MET A 1 9.79 -59.55 -37.40
CA MET A 1 8.50 -58.89 -37.12
C MET A 1 8.26 -58.92 -35.63
N SER A 2 8.46 -57.79 -34.95
CA SER A 2 8.30 -57.64 -33.50
C SER A 2 7.53 -56.34 -33.28
N GLY A 3 6.44 -56.39 -32.51
CA GLY A 3 5.63 -55.22 -32.15
C GLY A 3 5.50 -55.14 -30.65
N MET A 4 6.23 -54.20 -30.04
CA MET A 4 6.02 -53.72 -28.67
C MET A 4 4.92 -52.64 -28.71
N GLN A 5 3.91 -52.78 -27.86
CA GLN A 5 2.97 -51.69 -27.52
C GLN A 5 3.57 -50.87 -26.38
N THR A 6 3.80 -49.58 -26.64
CA THR A 6 4.16 -48.56 -25.66
C THR A 6 2.90 -48.00 -25.01
N GLY A 7 2.90 -47.96 -23.67
CA GLY A 7 1.87 -47.27 -22.88
C GLY A 7 2.00 -45.76 -23.01
N LEU A 8 0.89 -45.07 -23.26
CA LEU A 8 0.79 -43.63 -23.10
C LEU A 8 0.69 -43.29 -21.60
N HIS A 9 1.67 -42.54 -21.11
CA HIS A 9 1.55 -41.80 -19.86
C HIS A 9 0.51 -40.69 -20.04
N ALA A 10 -0.60 -40.77 -19.30
CA ALA A 10 -1.53 -39.66 -19.16
C ALA A 10 -0.83 -38.54 -18.36
N GLN A 11 -0.54 -37.41 -19.01
CA GLN A 11 -0.25 -36.16 -18.33
C GLN A 11 -1.48 -35.79 -17.49
N LYS A 12 -1.35 -35.83 -16.17
CA LYS A 12 -2.35 -35.27 -15.26
C LYS A 12 -2.35 -33.76 -15.49
N ALA A 13 -3.45 -33.21 -16.01
CA ALA A 13 -3.60 -31.77 -16.20
C ALA A 13 -3.40 -31.07 -14.85
N LEU A 14 -2.55 -30.05 -14.83
CA LEU A 14 -2.32 -29.21 -13.65
C LEU A 14 -3.64 -28.54 -13.26
N ALA A 15 -4.07 -28.75 -12.02
CA ALA A 15 -5.25 -28.08 -11.45
C ALA A 15 -5.08 -26.57 -11.58
N THR A 16 -5.95 -25.92 -12.34
CA THR A 16 -5.92 -24.46 -12.52
C THR A 16 -6.33 -23.82 -11.20
N THR A 17 -5.44 -23.01 -10.60
CA THR A 17 -5.77 -22.27 -9.38
C THR A 17 -6.42 -20.94 -9.76
N VAL A 18 -7.63 -20.71 -9.26
CA VAL A 18 -8.36 -19.45 -9.38
C VAL A 18 -8.27 -18.76 -8.02
N VAL A 19 -7.66 -17.59 -7.97
CA VAL A 19 -7.65 -16.75 -6.76
C VAL A 19 -8.71 -15.67 -6.96
N ALA A 20 -9.66 -15.57 -6.05
CA ALA A 20 -10.76 -14.61 -6.15
C ALA A 20 -11.12 -14.07 -4.77
N ASP A 21 -11.72 -12.89 -4.74
CA ASP A 21 -12.26 -12.28 -3.53
C ASP A 21 -13.46 -13.10 -2.99
N LEU A 22 -13.61 -13.23 -1.68
CA LEU A 22 -14.81 -13.84 -1.10
C LEU A 22 -16.09 -13.12 -1.57
N ASP A 23 -16.09 -11.80 -1.65
CA ASP A 23 -17.23 -10.99 -2.09
C ASP A 23 -17.55 -11.20 -3.57
N ALA A 24 -16.57 -11.58 -4.39
CA ALA A 24 -16.81 -11.93 -5.80
C ALA A 24 -17.70 -13.17 -5.93
N LEU A 25 -17.71 -14.05 -4.93
CA LEU A 25 -18.62 -15.21 -4.85
C LEU A 25 -20.09 -14.77 -4.77
N PHE A 26 -20.35 -13.57 -4.25
CA PHE A 26 -21.68 -13.00 -4.07
C PHE A 26 -22.02 -11.92 -5.10
N SER A 27 -21.10 -11.60 -6.01
CA SER A 27 -21.36 -10.67 -7.11
C SER A 27 -22.30 -11.28 -8.15
N VAL A 28 -23.01 -10.43 -8.91
CA VAL A 28 -23.87 -10.88 -10.03
C VAL A 28 -23.09 -11.65 -11.09
N SER A 29 -21.81 -11.30 -11.28
CA SER A 29 -20.91 -11.94 -12.24
C SER A 29 -20.31 -13.26 -11.72
N GLY A 30 -20.36 -13.50 -10.40
CA GLY A 30 -19.77 -14.67 -9.75
C GLY A 30 -18.26 -14.81 -9.99
N ILE A 31 -17.73 -16.01 -9.72
CA ILE A 31 -16.34 -16.38 -10.00
C ILE A 31 -16.32 -17.44 -11.10
N ASN A 32 -15.59 -17.18 -12.18
CA ASN A 32 -15.44 -18.15 -13.27
C ASN A 32 -14.51 -19.30 -12.84
N ILE A 33 -15.06 -20.50 -12.69
CA ILE A 33 -14.31 -21.71 -12.33
C ILE A 33 -14.11 -22.54 -13.60
N PRO A 34 -12.87 -22.63 -14.15
CA PRO A 34 -12.61 -23.12 -15.50
C PRO A 34 -12.76 -24.65 -15.65
N GLY A 35 -13.12 -25.38 -14.60
CA GLY A 35 -13.36 -26.82 -14.66
C GLY A 35 -13.48 -27.47 -13.27
N PRO A 36 -13.84 -28.77 -13.23
CA PRO A 36 -14.08 -29.50 -11.98
C PRO A 36 -12.80 -29.72 -11.14
N ASP A 37 -11.63 -29.68 -11.76
CA ASP A 37 -10.33 -29.83 -11.08
C ASP A 37 -9.71 -28.48 -10.67
N ALA A 38 -10.43 -27.36 -10.87
CA ALA A 38 -9.93 -26.04 -10.50
C ALA A 38 -9.91 -25.86 -8.98
N ARG A 39 -8.81 -25.31 -8.45
CA ARG A 39 -8.70 -24.93 -7.04
C ARG A 39 -9.08 -23.46 -6.89
N LEU A 40 -10.19 -23.19 -6.21
CA LEU A 40 -10.59 -21.83 -5.86
C LEU A 40 -9.98 -21.44 -4.50
N VAL A 41 -9.16 -20.39 -4.48
CA VAL A 41 -8.67 -19.74 -3.26
C VAL A 41 -9.46 -18.45 -3.08
N LEU A 42 -10.30 -18.41 -2.05
CA LEU A 42 -11.06 -17.23 -1.68
C LEU A 42 -10.25 -16.38 -0.71
N VAL A 43 -9.87 -15.20 -1.15
CA VAL A 43 -9.18 -14.21 -0.32
C VAL A 43 -10.24 -13.45 0.45
N LEU A 44 -10.22 -13.64 1.77
CA LEU A 44 -10.97 -12.86 2.74
C LEU A 44 -10.15 -11.61 3.07
N ASP A 45 -10.26 -10.56 2.27
CA ASP A 45 -9.63 -9.27 2.59
C ASP A 45 -10.70 -8.18 2.68
N GLY A 46 -11.01 -7.78 3.92
CA GLY A 46 -12.05 -6.77 4.15
C GLY A 46 -12.07 -6.11 5.54
N HIS A 47 -11.17 -6.47 6.46
CA HIS A 47 -11.16 -5.89 7.80
C HIS A 47 -9.76 -5.54 8.23
N HIS A 48 -9.60 -4.39 8.89
CA HIS A 48 -8.38 -4.01 9.60
C HIS A 48 -8.02 -5.14 10.59
N THR A 49 -7.21 -6.14 10.25
CA THR A 49 -6.81 -7.12 11.27
C THR A 49 -5.49 -6.72 11.89
N ILE A 50 -5.53 -6.43 13.20
CA ILE A 50 -4.36 -6.21 14.08
C ILE A 50 -3.36 -7.38 13.98
N LYS A 51 -3.82 -8.53 13.46
CA LYS A 51 -3.03 -9.74 13.23
C LYS A 51 -1.81 -9.51 12.33
N TYR A 52 -1.89 -8.56 11.39
CA TYR A 52 -0.83 -8.30 10.40
C TYR A 52 0.26 -7.32 10.86
N HIS A 53 0.25 -6.92 12.13
CA HIS A 53 1.13 -5.85 12.64
C HIS A 53 1.99 -6.26 13.84
N ARG A 54 2.22 -7.55 14.06
CA ARG A 54 3.00 -8.04 15.22
C ARG A 54 4.47 -8.20 14.86
N LEU A 55 5.22 -7.10 14.91
CA LEU A 55 6.66 -7.15 15.20
C LEU A 55 6.84 -7.14 16.72
N GLY A 56 7.69 -8.03 17.20
CA GLY A 56 7.96 -8.20 18.63
C GLY A 56 8.59 -6.96 19.27
N LEU A 57 7.86 -6.39 20.24
CA LEU A 57 8.25 -5.51 21.36
C LEU A 57 8.63 -4.03 21.08
N ALA A 58 8.31 -3.19 22.08
CA ALA A 58 7.77 -1.82 21.95
C ALA A 58 8.66 -0.70 22.55
N ALA A 59 8.39 0.56 22.18
CA ALA A 59 8.60 1.77 23.02
C ALA A 59 7.83 3.02 22.51
N LYS A 60 7.55 3.99 23.42
CA LYS A 60 6.68 5.19 23.29
C LYS A 60 7.29 6.40 22.52
N PRO A 61 6.48 7.34 21.98
CA PRO A 61 6.95 8.56 21.29
C PRO A 61 6.72 9.89 22.06
N PRO A 62 7.49 10.97 21.74
CA PRO A 62 7.13 12.37 21.98
C PRO A 62 7.08 13.24 20.68
N ALA A 63 6.67 14.52 20.80
CA ALA A 63 5.98 15.33 19.76
C ALA A 63 6.74 16.53 19.10
N SER A 64 6.29 16.82 17.86
CA SER A 64 6.12 18.07 17.04
C SER A 64 7.26 19.00 16.56
N GLY A 65 7.39 19.15 15.21
CA GLY A 65 7.10 20.40 14.46
C GLY A 65 8.18 21.12 13.61
N LYS A 66 8.29 20.81 12.29
CA LYS A 66 8.63 21.66 11.09
C LYS A 66 8.69 20.75 9.82
N PRO A 67 8.77 21.25 8.56
CA PRO A 67 8.42 20.45 7.37
C PRO A 67 9.47 19.42 6.92
N VAL A 68 8.98 18.36 6.24
CA VAL A 68 9.27 16.96 6.59
C VAL A 68 9.82 16.10 5.44
N LEU A 69 10.77 15.20 5.75
CA LEU A 69 11.13 13.99 4.95
C LEU A 69 10.36 12.79 5.52
N ARG A 70 9.52 12.09 4.74
CA ARG A 70 8.60 11.04 5.21
C ARG A 70 8.79 9.78 4.36
N PHE A 71 8.75 8.61 5.00
CA PHE A 71 8.73 7.30 4.36
C PHE A 71 7.97 6.35 5.27
N GLU A 72 7.05 5.57 4.70
CA GLU A 72 6.00 4.86 5.43
C GLU A 72 6.29 3.36 5.51
N GLY A 73 7.46 3.02 6.07
CA GLY A 73 7.93 1.64 6.13
C GLY A 73 6.96 0.68 6.83
N GLY A 74 6.11 1.17 7.73
CA GLY A 74 5.06 0.37 8.35
C GLY A 74 3.98 -0.12 7.36
N GLU A 75 3.61 0.69 6.38
CA GLU A 75 2.62 0.35 5.35
C GLU A 75 3.20 -0.71 4.39
N HIS A 76 4.44 -0.51 3.92
CA HIS A 76 5.17 -1.49 3.10
C HIS A 76 5.33 -2.84 3.80
N THR A 77 5.66 -2.83 5.10
CA THR A 77 5.77 -4.06 5.90
C THR A 77 4.45 -4.81 5.88
N ALA A 78 3.34 -4.14 6.16
CA ALA A 78 2.03 -4.78 6.20
C ALA A 78 1.59 -5.33 4.83
N ILE A 79 1.85 -4.60 3.74
CA ILE A 79 1.55 -5.05 2.38
C ILE A 79 2.30 -6.35 2.08
N GLY A 80 3.62 -6.36 2.25
CA GLY A 80 4.43 -7.54 1.94
C GLY A 80 4.17 -8.71 2.87
N ASP A 81 3.92 -8.47 4.15
CA ASP A 81 3.65 -9.52 5.14
C ASP A 81 2.28 -10.18 4.97
N ASN A 82 1.33 -9.51 4.29
CA ASN A 82 0.04 -10.10 3.93
C ASN A 82 0.15 -11.08 2.74
N THR A 83 1.30 -11.14 2.07
CA THR A 83 1.52 -12.02 0.93
C THR A 83 1.69 -13.48 1.38
N LEU A 84 1.32 -14.42 0.52
CA LEU A 84 1.50 -15.85 0.71
C LEU A 84 2.67 -16.33 -0.17
N LEU A 85 3.65 -16.99 0.44
CA LEU A 85 4.83 -17.54 -0.23
C LEU A 85 4.71 -19.05 -0.38
N ARG A 86 5.24 -19.60 -1.48
CA ARG A 86 5.20 -21.05 -1.75
C ARG A 86 6.61 -21.58 -1.97
N PHE A 87 6.89 -22.75 -1.41
CA PHE A 87 8.21 -23.40 -1.52
C PHE A 87 8.16 -24.75 -2.23
N SER A 88 6.96 -25.32 -2.41
CA SER A 88 6.77 -26.53 -3.21
C SER A 88 5.37 -26.58 -3.81
N HIS A 89 5.23 -27.31 -4.92
CA HIS A 89 3.98 -27.42 -5.68
C HIS A 89 2.83 -27.98 -4.83
N ASP A 90 3.13 -29.00 -4.02
CA ASP A 90 2.12 -29.77 -3.27
C ASP A 90 1.80 -29.19 -1.88
N SER A 91 2.56 -28.19 -1.42
CA SER A 91 2.33 -27.58 -0.10
C SER A 91 1.42 -26.36 -0.16
N ALA A 92 0.66 -26.17 0.92
CA ALA A 92 -0.07 -24.92 1.13
C ALA A 92 0.94 -23.75 1.23
N PRO A 93 0.59 -22.56 0.69
CA PRO A 93 1.46 -21.41 0.82
C PRO A 93 1.46 -20.91 2.28
N ILE A 94 2.56 -20.28 2.66
CA ILE A 94 2.84 -19.81 4.02
C ILE A 94 2.73 -18.28 4.03
N PRO A 95 2.01 -17.67 5.00
CA PRO A 95 2.02 -16.23 5.17
C PRO A 95 3.45 -15.69 5.33
N ALA A 96 3.79 -14.66 4.58
CA ALA A 96 5.14 -14.12 4.46
C ALA A 96 5.73 -13.67 5.79
N TRP A 97 4.91 -13.12 6.69
CA TRP A 97 5.34 -12.77 8.05
C TRP A 97 5.84 -13.95 8.91
N LYS A 98 5.50 -15.19 8.55
CA LYS A 98 5.99 -16.41 9.21
C LYS A 98 7.27 -16.96 8.59
N VAL A 99 7.69 -16.42 7.46
CA VAL A 99 8.83 -16.90 6.70
C VAL A 99 10.01 -15.97 6.98
N ALA A 100 11.14 -16.56 7.37
CA ALA A 100 12.37 -15.83 7.59
C ALA A 100 13.26 -16.05 6.36
N LEU A 101 13.42 -15.02 5.53
CA LEU A 101 14.23 -15.05 4.31
C LEU A 101 15.68 -14.73 4.68
N HIS A 102 16.59 -15.68 4.43
CA HIS A 102 18.00 -15.55 4.81
C HIS A 102 18.82 -14.83 3.74
N LEU A 103 19.56 -13.80 4.14
CA LEU A 103 20.46 -13.03 3.26
C LEU A 103 21.92 -13.44 3.47
N ALA A 104 22.77 -13.15 2.49
CA ALA A 104 24.18 -13.56 2.47
C ALA A 104 25.01 -12.99 3.64
N ASN A 105 24.65 -11.82 4.14
CA ASN A 105 25.28 -11.22 5.33
C ASN A 105 24.79 -11.82 6.66
N GLY A 106 23.85 -12.77 6.65
CA GLY A 106 23.28 -13.39 7.85
C GLY A 106 22.16 -12.58 8.51
N LEU A 107 21.56 -11.63 7.79
CA LEU A 107 20.22 -11.13 8.10
C LEU A 107 19.17 -12.21 7.84
N SER A 108 18.10 -12.17 8.62
CA SER A 108 16.90 -12.98 8.43
C SER A 108 15.70 -12.07 8.61
N LEU A 109 14.96 -11.84 7.54
CA LEU A 109 13.90 -10.84 7.44
C LEU A 109 12.64 -11.46 6.83
N SER A 110 11.48 -10.99 7.23
CA SER A 110 10.23 -11.28 6.51
C SER A 110 10.20 -10.56 5.17
N TYR A 111 9.30 -11.00 4.29
CA TYR A 111 9.08 -10.35 3.00
C TYR A 111 8.73 -8.87 3.17
N GLY A 112 7.76 -8.55 4.05
CA GLY A 112 7.34 -7.17 4.31
C GLY A 112 8.47 -6.29 4.83
N GLN A 113 9.30 -6.81 5.73
CA GLN A 113 10.47 -6.06 6.19
C GLN A 113 11.44 -5.71 5.06
N ILE A 114 11.62 -6.59 4.06
CA ILE A 114 12.48 -6.28 2.91
C ILE A 114 11.81 -5.24 1.99
N VAL A 115 10.49 -5.33 1.76
CA VAL A 115 9.72 -4.30 1.03
C VAL A 115 9.90 -2.93 1.68
N ALA A 116 9.84 -2.85 3.01
CA ALA A 116 9.96 -1.60 3.75
C ALA A 116 11.39 -1.04 3.82
N LEU A 117 12.41 -1.88 3.58
CA LEU A 117 13.82 -1.49 3.67
C LEU A 117 14.42 -1.13 2.30
N GLY A 118 13.95 -1.76 1.22
CA GLY A 118 14.38 -1.46 -0.14
C GLY A 118 14.00 -0.06 -0.56
N GLY A 119 14.81 0.59 -1.38
CA GLY A 119 14.54 1.93 -1.94
C GLY A 119 14.71 3.09 -0.96
N ASP A 120 14.17 2.97 0.25
CA ASP A 120 14.13 4.02 1.29
C ASP A 120 15.38 4.07 2.15
N PHE A 121 15.82 2.89 2.60
CA PHE A 121 16.93 2.76 3.54
C PHE A 121 18.16 2.13 2.91
N TYR A 122 17.94 1.27 1.91
CA TYR A 122 18.98 0.55 1.19
C TYR A 122 18.86 0.80 -0.30
N GLY A 123 20.00 1.14 -0.90
CA GLY A 123 20.12 1.62 -2.28
C GLY A 123 21.42 2.40 -2.46
N ILE A 124 21.65 2.90 -3.67
CA ILE A 124 22.84 3.70 -4.01
C ILE A 124 22.35 5.08 -4.45
N PRO A 125 22.42 6.12 -3.59
CA PRO A 125 21.86 7.44 -3.87
C PRO A 125 22.31 8.05 -5.20
N GLU A 126 23.58 7.86 -5.55
CA GLU A 126 24.18 8.42 -6.76
C GLU A 126 23.96 7.54 -8.00
N ARG A 127 23.35 6.37 -7.85
CA ARG A 127 23.06 5.44 -8.95
C ARG A 127 21.62 4.90 -8.88
N PRO A 128 20.60 5.75 -9.09
CA PRO A 128 19.22 5.29 -9.26
C PRO A 128 19.13 4.17 -10.29
N ILE A 129 18.24 3.22 -10.04
CA ILE A 129 18.03 2.02 -10.82
C ILE A 129 17.52 2.40 -12.21
N ALA A 130 16.50 3.26 -12.28
CA ALA A 130 15.84 3.63 -13.53
C ALA A 130 16.72 4.45 -14.49
N ASP A 131 17.84 4.99 -14.01
CA ASP A 131 18.83 5.71 -14.83
C ASP A 131 19.72 4.80 -15.69
N GLY A 132 19.65 3.47 -15.52
CA GLY A 132 20.35 2.56 -16.42
C GLY A 132 19.82 2.71 -17.85
N ALA A 133 20.73 2.86 -18.83
CA ALA A 133 20.38 3.13 -20.21
C ALA A 133 19.71 1.92 -20.90
N THR A 134 20.09 0.70 -20.49
CA THR A 134 19.52 -0.56 -20.99
C THR A 134 18.80 -1.31 -19.88
N ALA A 135 17.94 -2.27 -20.25
CA ALA A 135 17.25 -3.10 -19.26
C ALA A 135 18.25 -3.87 -18.38
N GLU A 136 19.31 -4.41 -18.97
CA GLU A 136 20.39 -5.12 -18.29
C GLU A 136 21.16 -4.20 -17.34
N GLU A 137 21.48 -2.96 -17.73
CA GLU A 137 22.14 -2.01 -16.81
C GLU A 137 21.24 -1.69 -15.61
N ARG A 138 19.92 -1.59 -15.81
CA ARG A 138 18.97 -1.41 -14.70
C ARG A 138 18.95 -2.63 -13.77
N VAL A 139 19.00 -3.85 -14.32
CA VAL A 139 19.13 -5.09 -13.53
C VAL A 139 20.42 -5.09 -12.70
N GLU A 140 21.56 -4.66 -13.28
CA GLU A 140 22.84 -4.55 -12.55
C GLU A 140 22.78 -3.50 -11.44
N ARG A 141 22.16 -2.35 -11.69
CA ARG A 141 21.96 -1.29 -10.68
C ARG A 141 21.04 -1.76 -9.56
N PHE A 142 19.96 -2.47 -9.89
CA PHE A 142 19.09 -3.10 -8.91
C PHE A 142 19.86 -4.09 -8.04
N ALA A 143 20.66 -4.98 -8.63
CA ALA A 143 21.46 -5.94 -7.88
C ALA A 143 22.42 -5.26 -6.90
N ALA A 144 23.09 -4.18 -7.35
CA ALA A 144 23.97 -3.40 -6.48
C ALA A 144 23.21 -2.68 -5.35
N ALA A 145 21.99 -2.20 -5.62
CA ALA A 145 21.12 -1.61 -4.59
C ALA A 145 20.69 -2.66 -3.55
N PHE A 146 20.25 -3.84 -4.00
CA PHE A 146 19.89 -4.97 -3.14
C PHE A 146 21.07 -5.45 -2.29
N ASP A 147 22.28 -5.53 -2.86
CA ASP A 147 23.49 -5.95 -2.15
C ASP A 147 23.85 -5.01 -0.99
N SER A 148 23.45 -3.73 -1.06
CA SER A 148 23.61 -2.81 0.06
C SER A 148 22.84 -3.25 1.31
N LEU A 149 21.73 -3.98 1.15
CA LEU A 149 21.00 -4.65 2.23
C LEU A 149 21.56 -6.06 2.50
N ALA A 150 21.73 -6.86 1.44
CA ALA A 150 21.86 -8.31 1.55
C ALA A 150 23.29 -8.83 1.76
N VAL A 151 24.32 -8.05 1.41
CA VAL A 151 25.73 -8.50 1.40
C VAL A 151 26.60 -7.76 2.40
N LEU A 152 26.35 -6.47 2.63
CA LEU A 152 27.22 -5.68 3.52
C LEU A 152 27.06 -6.12 4.99
N PRO A 153 28.16 -6.42 5.72
CA PRO A 153 28.08 -6.81 7.14
C PRO A 153 27.48 -5.72 8.05
N ALA A 154 27.72 -4.44 7.74
CA ALA A 154 27.23 -3.31 8.52
C ALA A 154 25.68 -3.23 8.52
N SER A 155 25.04 -3.71 7.45
CA SER A 155 23.58 -3.67 7.28
C SER A 155 22.86 -4.55 8.31
N ARG A 156 23.53 -5.55 8.90
CA ARG A 156 22.92 -6.44 9.89
C ARG A 156 22.41 -5.70 11.13
N GLU A 157 23.27 -4.90 11.74
CA GLU A 157 22.92 -4.16 12.95
C GLU A 157 22.05 -2.94 12.60
N GLU A 158 22.36 -2.29 11.48
CA GLU A 158 21.65 -1.11 11.01
C GLU A 158 20.18 -1.41 10.69
N ALA A 159 19.88 -2.49 9.96
CA ALA A 159 18.50 -2.89 9.65
C ALA A 159 17.69 -3.12 10.93
N GLY A 160 18.27 -3.77 11.94
CA GLY A 160 17.61 -3.96 13.25
C GLY A 160 17.25 -2.64 13.93
N LYS A 161 18.13 -1.63 13.86
CA LYS A 161 17.85 -0.28 14.41
C LYS A 161 16.75 0.44 13.63
N ILE A 162 16.77 0.37 12.30
CA ILE A 162 15.75 0.97 11.44
C ILE A 162 14.37 0.38 11.75
N LEU A 163 14.28 -0.96 11.79
CA LEU A 163 13.05 -1.68 12.09
C LEU A 163 12.53 -1.39 13.51
N ALA A 164 13.41 -1.17 14.49
CA ALA A 164 13.00 -0.79 15.84
C ALA A 164 12.37 0.61 15.90
N VAL A 165 12.80 1.55 15.06
CA VAL A 165 12.17 2.87 14.94
C VAL A 165 10.83 2.75 14.21
N MET A 166 10.79 2.00 13.11
CA MET A 166 9.55 1.69 12.37
C MET A 166 8.49 1.02 13.25
N GLN A 167 8.90 0.22 14.24
CA GLN A 167 7.96 -0.40 15.15
C GLN A 167 7.16 0.59 16.01
N ARG A 168 7.68 1.81 16.22
CA ARG A 168 6.96 2.86 16.95
C ARG A 168 5.84 3.46 16.11
N GLU A 169 6.09 3.62 14.81
CA GLU A 169 5.08 4.00 13.81
C GLU A 169 3.95 2.98 13.76
N ILE A 170 4.30 1.69 13.60
CA ILE A 170 3.35 0.57 13.56
C ILE A 170 2.52 0.51 14.86
N ALA A 171 3.16 0.70 16.02
CA ALA A 171 2.46 0.70 17.30
C ALA A 171 1.45 1.86 17.41
N ALA A 172 1.81 3.05 16.93
CA ALA A 172 0.93 4.22 16.94
C ALA A 172 -0.28 4.04 16.02
N ALA A 173 -0.08 3.53 14.81
CA ALA A 173 -1.15 3.21 13.86
C ALA A 173 -2.11 2.15 14.44
N ASN A 174 -1.58 1.06 15.00
CA ASN A 174 -2.39 0.03 15.66
C ASN A 174 -3.22 0.58 16.82
N GLN A 175 -2.65 1.50 17.60
CA GLN A 175 -3.38 2.12 18.69
C GLN A 175 -4.52 2.99 18.16
N ALA A 176 -4.29 3.78 17.11
CA ALA A 176 -5.34 4.56 16.46
C ALA A 176 -6.49 3.67 15.96
N ILE A 177 -6.17 2.54 15.31
CA ILE A 177 -7.18 1.56 14.86
C ILE A 177 -8.02 1.05 16.04
N LYS A 178 -7.38 0.64 17.14
CA LYS A 178 -8.07 0.18 18.35
C LYS A 178 -8.94 1.27 18.99
N ASP A 179 -8.49 2.51 18.93
CA ASP A 179 -9.23 3.67 19.43
C ASP A 179 -10.38 4.07 18.49
N GLY A 180 -10.47 3.47 17.29
CA GLY A 180 -11.41 3.84 16.23
C GLY A 180 -11.09 5.18 15.57
N ARG A 181 -9.85 5.65 15.69
CA ARG A 181 -9.33 6.86 15.02
C ARG A 181 -8.68 6.49 13.69
N GLN A 182 -8.57 7.46 12.80
CA GLN A 182 -7.89 7.24 11.52
C GLN A 182 -6.37 7.14 11.74
N PRO A 183 -5.69 6.11 11.19
CA PRO A 183 -4.25 5.92 11.39
C PRO A 183 -3.38 7.10 10.95
N HIS A 184 -3.78 7.85 9.91
CA HIS A 184 -3.04 9.05 9.53
C HIS A 184 -2.92 10.09 10.65
N GLU A 185 -3.87 10.18 11.57
CA GLU A 185 -3.78 11.10 12.70
C GLU A 185 -2.60 10.74 13.61
N ALA A 186 -2.29 9.45 13.75
CA ALA A 186 -1.12 9.00 14.49
C ALA A 186 0.18 9.35 13.75
N TYR A 187 0.20 9.19 12.41
CA TYR A 187 1.34 9.60 11.59
C TYR A 187 1.60 11.11 11.66
N ASP A 188 0.54 11.92 11.67
CA ASP A 188 0.65 13.38 11.81
C ASP A 188 1.17 13.79 13.20
N GLN A 189 0.81 13.06 14.26
CA GLN A 189 1.30 13.31 15.62
C GLN A 189 2.76 12.92 15.82
N LEU A 190 3.22 11.82 15.22
CA LEU A 190 4.62 11.37 15.28
C LEU A 190 5.57 12.37 14.63
N GLY A 191 5.11 13.04 13.57
CA GLY A 191 5.89 14.02 12.83
C GLY A 191 7.22 13.44 12.34
N ASP A 192 8.28 14.23 12.46
CA ASP A 192 9.59 13.98 11.82
C ASP A 192 10.57 13.24 12.71
N THR A 193 10.16 12.98 13.95
CA THR A 193 11.04 12.41 14.98
C THR A 193 11.64 11.07 14.53
N LEU A 194 10.88 10.28 13.75
CA LEU A 194 11.35 9.02 13.18
C LEU A 194 12.36 9.24 12.06
N SER A 195 12.10 10.16 11.14
CA SER A 195 13.01 10.55 10.05
C SER A 195 14.34 11.09 10.56
N GLU A 196 14.32 11.85 11.65
CA GLU A 196 15.50 12.31 12.36
C GLU A 196 16.34 11.15 12.94
N GLU A 197 15.68 10.16 13.53
CA GLU A 197 16.34 8.96 14.06
C GLU A 197 16.90 8.09 12.93
N TRP A 198 16.14 7.87 11.86
CA TRP A 198 16.59 7.13 10.68
C TRP A 198 17.76 7.80 9.97
N ASN A 199 17.77 9.13 9.89
CA ASN A 199 18.91 9.86 9.36
C ASN A 199 20.17 9.59 10.19
N LYS A 200 20.07 9.62 11.53
CA LYS A 200 21.20 9.29 12.42
C LYS A 200 21.66 7.85 12.27
N ILE A 201 20.73 6.90 12.22
CA ILE A 201 21.05 5.47 12.07
C ILE A 201 21.82 5.21 10.77
N THR A 202 21.45 5.90 9.69
CA THR A 202 22.06 5.74 8.36
C THR A 202 23.28 6.65 8.12
N GLY A 203 23.93 7.09 9.21
CA GLY A 203 25.20 7.82 9.16
C GLY A 203 25.10 9.34 8.98
N GLY A 204 23.91 9.91 9.18
CA GLY A 204 23.65 11.35 9.19
C GLY A 204 23.54 11.96 10.58
N GLY A 205 23.11 13.22 10.62
CA GLY A 205 22.87 13.97 11.85
C GLY A 205 24.14 14.40 12.58
N SER A 206 23.98 15.37 13.46
CA SER A 206 25.04 15.96 14.28
C SER A 206 24.49 16.40 15.63
N PHE A 207 25.38 16.86 16.51
CA PHE A 207 24.99 17.45 17.81
C PHE A 207 24.07 18.67 17.65
N VAL A 208 24.24 19.46 16.58
CA VAL A 208 23.46 20.68 16.35
C VAL A 208 22.19 20.47 15.51
N SER A 209 22.13 19.39 14.73
CA SER A 209 20.97 19.10 13.88
C SER A 209 20.82 17.60 13.65
N PRO A 210 19.65 17.03 13.95
CA PRO A 210 19.38 15.62 13.64
C PRO A 210 19.30 15.35 12.12
N MET A 211 19.05 16.38 11.30
CA MET A 211 18.87 16.25 9.86
C MET A 211 20.17 16.42 9.06
N PHE A 212 21.19 17.09 9.64
CA PHE A 212 22.44 17.41 8.93
C PHE A 212 23.68 16.93 9.68
N PRO A 213 24.67 16.30 8.99
CA PRO A 213 24.68 15.95 7.56
C PRO A 213 23.62 14.90 7.16
N LEU A 214 23.38 14.77 5.86
CA LEU A 214 22.45 13.76 5.33
C LEU A 214 23.07 12.36 5.42
N GLY A 215 22.40 11.46 6.12
CA GLY A 215 22.64 10.02 6.09
C GLY A 215 22.09 9.38 4.82
N ARG A 216 22.31 8.07 4.65
CA ARG A 216 21.88 7.36 3.43
C ARG A 216 20.38 7.49 3.17
N TYR A 217 19.55 7.41 4.21
CA TYR A 217 18.09 7.58 4.13
C TYR A 217 17.69 8.91 3.47
N LEU A 218 18.25 10.04 3.94
CA LEU A 218 17.93 11.35 3.38
C LEU A 218 18.57 11.60 2.00
N LYS A 219 19.70 10.95 1.72
CA LYS A 219 20.32 10.99 0.39
C LYS A 219 19.47 10.25 -0.64
N LEU A 220 18.96 9.06 -0.31
CA LEU A 220 18.03 8.31 -1.16
C LEU A 220 16.80 9.16 -1.45
N ALA A 221 16.20 9.79 -0.42
CA ALA A 221 15.07 10.72 -0.57
C ALA A 221 15.32 11.90 -1.52
N ALA A 222 16.58 12.34 -1.67
CA ALA A 222 16.94 13.46 -2.52
C ALA A 222 17.00 13.08 -4.02
N SER A 223 17.32 11.81 -4.33
CA SER A 223 17.42 11.26 -5.69
C SER A 223 16.41 10.14 -5.98
N ASN A 224 15.28 10.15 -5.27
CA ASN A 224 14.29 9.06 -5.25
C ASN A 224 13.34 9.00 -6.45
N TRP A 225 13.73 9.38 -7.68
CA TRP A 225 12.79 9.23 -8.80
C TRP A 225 12.43 7.77 -9.09
N ASP A 226 13.23 6.79 -8.67
CA ASP A 226 12.87 5.36 -8.69
C ASP A 226 11.56 5.03 -7.96
N HIS A 227 10.96 5.98 -7.23
CA HIS A 227 9.68 5.83 -6.54
C HIS A 227 8.50 6.34 -7.37
N PHE A 228 8.74 7.11 -8.42
CA PHE A 228 7.69 7.88 -9.09
C PHE A 228 7.37 7.38 -10.50
N GLY A 229 6.10 7.04 -10.73
CA GLY A 229 5.52 6.79 -12.04
C GLY A 229 6.36 5.83 -12.90
N GLU A 230 6.71 6.27 -14.10
CA GLU A 230 7.45 5.43 -15.07
C GLU A 230 8.81 4.96 -14.55
N TRP A 231 9.43 5.72 -13.65
CA TRP A 231 10.74 5.40 -13.07
C TRP A 231 10.62 4.27 -12.05
N ALA A 232 9.57 4.26 -11.21
CA ALA A 232 9.24 3.13 -10.34
C ALA A 232 8.89 1.88 -11.13
N LEU A 233 8.15 2.03 -12.23
CA LEU A 233 7.89 0.92 -13.14
C LEU A 233 9.20 0.30 -13.67
N LEU A 234 10.17 1.12 -14.07
CA LEU A 234 11.48 0.65 -14.53
C LEU A 234 12.29 -0.03 -13.42
N ALA A 235 12.26 0.50 -12.20
CA ALA A 235 12.94 -0.07 -11.04
C ALA A 235 12.34 -1.43 -10.64
N TYR A 236 11.00 -1.53 -10.56
CA TYR A 236 10.28 -2.78 -10.34
C TYR A 236 10.60 -3.81 -11.42
N VAL A 237 10.49 -3.45 -12.71
CA VAL A 237 10.76 -4.39 -13.82
C VAL A 237 12.18 -4.94 -13.74
N ALA A 238 13.17 -4.10 -13.44
CA ALA A 238 14.55 -4.53 -13.28
C ALA A 238 14.72 -5.50 -12.10
N GLY A 239 14.12 -5.18 -10.96
CA GLY A 239 14.19 -6.01 -9.76
C GLY A 239 13.48 -7.34 -9.89
N HIS A 240 12.24 -7.32 -10.39
CA HIS A 240 11.45 -8.52 -10.63
C HIS A 240 12.13 -9.42 -11.67
N THR A 241 12.73 -8.85 -12.73
CA THR A 241 13.55 -9.62 -13.69
C THR A 241 14.71 -10.33 -13.00
N ALA A 242 15.43 -9.63 -12.12
CA ALA A 242 16.55 -10.20 -11.38
C ALA A 242 16.09 -11.34 -10.45
N ALA A 243 14.97 -11.14 -9.75
CA ALA A 243 14.36 -12.12 -8.87
C ALA A 243 13.89 -13.38 -9.63
N LEU A 244 13.23 -13.23 -10.79
CA LEU A 244 12.83 -14.35 -11.64
C LEU A 244 14.04 -15.13 -12.17
N ARG A 245 15.10 -14.44 -12.59
CA ARG A 245 16.37 -15.09 -12.98
C ARG A 245 16.96 -15.92 -11.82
N GLN A 246 16.90 -15.38 -10.61
CA GLN A 246 17.33 -16.06 -9.39
C GLN A 246 16.42 -17.27 -9.06
N ALA A 247 15.10 -17.18 -9.29
CA ALA A 247 14.16 -18.28 -9.11
C ALA A 247 14.43 -19.46 -10.07
N VAL A 248 14.71 -19.16 -11.35
CA VAL A 248 15.11 -20.19 -12.33
C VAL A 248 16.43 -20.85 -11.93
N LYS A 249 17.39 -20.06 -11.42
CA LYS A 249 18.65 -20.60 -10.88
C LYS A 249 18.41 -21.50 -9.67
N ALA A 250 17.51 -21.12 -8.77
CA ALA A 250 17.15 -21.92 -7.59
C ALA A 250 16.58 -23.29 -7.96
N ARG A 251 15.76 -23.35 -9.02
CA ARG A 251 15.26 -24.63 -9.56
C ARG A 251 16.42 -25.53 -9.99
N ALA A 252 17.41 -24.96 -10.69
CA ALA A 252 18.52 -25.73 -11.24
C ALA A 252 19.47 -26.25 -10.15
N SER A 253 19.59 -25.55 -9.02
CA SER A 253 20.46 -25.94 -7.91
C SER A 253 19.82 -26.93 -6.94
N GLY A 254 18.49 -26.94 -6.81
CA GLY A 254 17.79 -27.72 -5.78
C GLY A 254 18.07 -27.24 -4.35
N ASP A 255 18.53 -26.00 -4.20
CA ASP A 255 18.85 -25.36 -2.92
C ASP A 255 17.73 -24.38 -2.56
N ASP A 256 16.95 -24.71 -1.52
CA ASP A 256 15.84 -23.88 -1.03
C ASP A 256 16.29 -22.46 -0.66
N GLY A 257 17.56 -22.29 -0.23
CA GLY A 257 18.12 -20.97 0.07
C GLY A 257 18.22 -20.06 -1.16
N GLN A 258 18.32 -20.62 -2.37
CA GLN A 258 18.29 -19.83 -3.60
C GLN A 258 16.88 -19.32 -3.92
N LEU A 259 15.82 -20.04 -3.53
CA LEU A 259 14.43 -19.59 -3.69
C LEU A 259 14.09 -18.52 -2.65
N GLU A 260 14.58 -18.67 -1.40
CA GLU A 260 14.50 -17.60 -0.41
C GLU A 260 15.17 -16.31 -0.91
N LEU A 261 16.36 -16.42 -1.51
CA LEU A 261 17.04 -15.27 -2.12
C LEU A 261 16.23 -14.66 -3.28
N ALA A 262 15.57 -15.48 -4.11
CA ALA A 262 14.68 -14.98 -5.16
C ALA A 262 13.51 -14.18 -4.57
N TYR A 263 12.89 -14.68 -3.50
CA TYR A 263 11.84 -13.95 -2.78
C TYR A 263 12.35 -12.67 -2.13
N ALA A 264 13.55 -12.68 -1.54
CA ALA A 264 14.15 -11.49 -0.97
C ALA A 264 14.44 -10.42 -2.03
N MET A 265 14.96 -10.81 -3.19
CA MET A 265 15.12 -9.90 -4.33
C MET A 265 13.76 -9.36 -4.80
N ASN A 266 12.74 -10.22 -4.86
CA ASN A 266 11.42 -9.79 -5.27
C ASN A 266 10.77 -8.81 -4.27
N ALA A 267 10.92 -9.05 -2.97
CA ALA A 267 10.44 -8.14 -1.94
C ALA A 267 11.09 -6.76 -2.06
N PHE A 268 12.40 -6.71 -2.35
CA PHE A 268 13.09 -5.44 -2.59
C PHE A 268 12.59 -4.74 -3.86
N ALA A 269 12.22 -5.51 -4.89
CA ALA A 269 11.60 -4.97 -6.11
C ALA A 269 10.16 -4.49 -5.87
N ASP A 270 9.39 -5.21 -5.06
CA ASP A 270 8.00 -4.93 -4.74
C ASP A 270 7.84 -3.63 -3.96
N HIS A 271 8.89 -3.12 -3.31
CA HIS A 271 8.91 -1.74 -2.81
C HIS A 271 8.45 -0.75 -3.91
N PHE A 272 9.13 -0.78 -5.07
CA PHE A 272 8.79 0.06 -6.21
C PHE A 272 7.44 -0.32 -6.84
N LEU A 273 7.00 -1.57 -6.73
CA LEU A 273 5.64 -1.96 -7.13
C LEU A 273 4.59 -1.29 -6.25
N THR A 274 4.81 -1.26 -4.94
CA THR A 274 3.87 -0.66 -3.99
C THR A 274 3.75 0.85 -4.16
N ASP A 275 4.84 1.53 -4.55
CA ASP A 275 4.80 2.96 -4.88
C ASP A 275 3.85 3.27 -6.05
N LEU A 276 3.69 2.34 -7.01
CA LEU A 276 2.75 2.51 -8.13
C LEU A 276 1.27 2.52 -7.70
N PHE A 277 0.97 2.18 -6.44
CA PHE A 277 -0.37 2.27 -5.85
C PHE A 277 -0.53 3.47 -4.93
N SER A 278 0.54 4.19 -4.61
CA SER A 278 0.46 5.42 -3.83
C SER A 278 0.21 6.62 -4.74
N ALA A 279 -0.94 7.28 -4.58
CA ALA A 279 -1.36 8.37 -5.47
C ALA A 279 -0.32 9.49 -5.64
N GLY A 280 0.44 9.80 -4.57
CA GLY A 280 1.53 10.79 -4.58
C GLY A 280 2.71 10.42 -5.49
N HIS A 281 2.83 9.16 -5.86
CA HIS A 281 3.92 8.64 -6.70
C HIS A 281 3.49 8.42 -8.15
N VAL A 282 2.19 8.37 -8.44
CA VAL A 282 1.65 8.00 -9.77
C VAL A 282 1.96 9.06 -10.84
N ARG A 283 1.59 10.33 -10.61
CA ARG A 283 1.61 11.38 -11.64
C ARG A 283 2.52 12.56 -11.34
N VAL A 284 3.23 12.55 -10.20
CA VAL A 284 4.18 13.61 -9.84
C VAL A 284 5.40 13.54 -10.76
N PRO A 285 5.70 14.59 -11.56
CA PRO A 285 6.82 14.56 -12.50
C PRO A 285 8.16 14.83 -11.78
N ARG A 286 8.50 13.99 -10.80
CA ARG A 286 9.60 14.15 -9.84
C ARG A 286 10.93 14.52 -10.49
N LYS A 287 11.37 13.72 -11.47
CA LYS A 287 12.63 13.93 -12.18
C LYS A 287 12.62 15.21 -13.00
N ALA A 288 11.53 15.47 -13.74
CA ALA A 288 11.40 16.70 -14.52
C ALA A 288 11.40 17.96 -13.63
N ILE A 289 10.78 17.93 -12.44
CA ILE A 289 10.83 19.03 -11.47
C ILE A 289 12.27 19.26 -11.02
N LYS A 290 12.98 18.22 -10.61
CA LYS A 290 14.39 18.31 -10.20
C LYS A 290 15.26 18.92 -11.31
N ASP A 291 15.06 18.50 -12.55
CA ASP A 291 15.91 18.92 -13.68
C ASP A 291 15.59 20.33 -14.19
N ASN A 292 14.39 20.86 -13.92
CA ASN A 292 13.96 22.19 -14.38
C ASN A 292 13.95 23.26 -13.28
N VAL A 293 14.10 22.91 -12.00
CA VAL A 293 14.09 23.85 -10.88
C VAL A 293 15.49 24.03 -10.30
N THR A 294 15.92 25.28 -10.16
CA THR A 294 17.22 25.63 -9.56
C THR A 294 17.03 26.34 -8.21
N PRO A 295 17.70 25.89 -7.13
CA PRO A 295 18.53 24.68 -7.05
C PRO A 295 17.69 23.39 -7.11
N ALA A 296 18.29 22.28 -7.52
CA ALA A 296 17.60 20.99 -7.66
C ALA A 296 16.92 20.53 -6.36
N ASP A 297 17.54 20.79 -5.21
CA ASP A 297 16.97 20.50 -3.89
C ASP A 297 15.66 21.26 -3.62
N LEU A 298 15.52 22.47 -4.17
CA LEU A 298 14.26 23.22 -4.11
C LEU A 298 13.18 22.56 -4.98
N GLY A 299 13.55 22.05 -6.15
CA GLY A 299 12.67 21.22 -6.96
C GLY A 299 12.19 19.99 -6.17
N SER A 300 13.14 19.36 -5.48
CA SER A 300 12.86 18.22 -4.63
C SER A 300 11.93 18.56 -3.45
N LEU A 301 12.03 19.76 -2.90
CA LEU A 301 11.14 20.23 -1.83
C LEU A 301 9.73 20.53 -2.36
N ILE A 302 9.61 21.25 -3.48
CA ILE A 302 8.30 21.69 -3.95
C ILE A 302 7.46 20.54 -4.55
N SER A 303 8.07 19.49 -5.10
CA SER A 303 7.30 18.36 -5.61
C SER A 303 6.56 17.61 -4.50
N ARG A 304 7.02 17.73 -3.24
CA ARG A 304 6.36 17.10 -2.09
C ARG A 304 4.95 17.63 -1.86
N PHE A 305 4.70 18.89 -2.16
CA PHE A 305 3.35 19.44 -2.02
C PHE A 305 2.35 18.75 -2.95
N MET A 306 2.76 18.39 -4.17
CA MET A 306 1.92 17.60 -5.07
C MET A 306 1.79 16.15 -4.61
N HIS A 307 2.91 15.55 -4.20
CA HIS A 307 2.93 14.20 -3.63
C HIS A 307 1.96 14.05 -2.45
N ASP A 308 2.03 14.96 -1.47
CA ASP A 308 1.19 14.92 -0.27
C ASP A 308 -0.27 15.27 -0.59
N GLU A 309 -0.50 16.17 -1.55
CA GLU A 309 -1.84 16.52 -2.04
C GLU A 309 -2.51 15.33 -2.73
N ASP A 310 -1.84 14.69 -3.68
CA ASP A 310 -2.32 13.50 -4.38
C ASP A 310 -2.52 12.33 -3.41
N SER A 311 -1.60 12.13 -2.45
CA SER A 311 -1.75 11.10 -1.41
C SER A 311 -2.96 11.36 -0.50
N LYS A 312 -3.16 12.60 -0.06
CA LYS A 312 -4.24 12.98 0.86
C LYS A 312 -5.63 12.90 0.23
N TYR A 313 -5.78 13.39 -0.99
CA TYR A 313 -7.08 13.48 -1.66
C TYR A 313 -7.38 12.29 -2.59
N GLY A 314 -6.35 11.50 -2.89
CA GLY A 314 -6.41 10.33 -3.74
C GLY A 314 -6.63 10.67 -5.21
N LEU A 315 -6.40 9.69 -6.07
CA LEU A 315 -6.68 9.74 -7.49
C LEU A 315 -7.64 8.62 -7.87
N VAL A 316 -8.57 8.90 -8.78
CA VAL A 316 -9.24 7.85 -9.54
C VAL A 316 -8.21 7.25 -10.50
N LEU A 317 -7.96 5.95 -10.33
CA LEU A 317 -7.01 5.15 -11.09
C LEU A 317 -7.77 4.08 -11.87
N ARG A 318 -7.16 3.60 -12.94
CA ARG A 318 -7.61 2.45 -13.72
C ARG A 318 -6.44 1.52 -14.01
N ASN A 319 -6.70 0.26 -14.29
CA ASN A 319 -5.65 -0.70 -14.65
C ASN A 319 -5.93 -1.42 -15.97
N ALA A 320 -5.00 -2.27 -16.41
CA ALA A 320 -5.12 -3.03 -17.64
C ALA A 320 -6.09 -4.23 -17.55
N GLN A 321 -6.65 -4.50 -16.36
CA GLN A 321 -7.71 -5.48 -16.15
C GLN A 321 -9.12 -4.86 -16.30
N GLY A 322 -9.21 -3.54 -16.41
CA GLY A 322 -10.47 -2.81 -16.55
C GLY A 322 -11.07 -2.35 -15.22
N ASP A 323 -10.36 -2.52 -14.10
CA ASP A 323 -10.79 -1.97 -12.82
C ASP A 323 -10.65 -0.45 -12.81
N THR A 324 -11.48 0.20 -12.00
CA THR A 324 -11.36 1.63 -11.68
C THR A 324 -11.67 1.81 -10.20
N TRP A 325 -10.81 2.54 -9.49
CA TRP A 325 -10.95 2.80 -8.05
C TRP A 325 -10.37 4.15 -7.69
N ARG A 326 -10.69 4.67 -6.50
CA ARG A 326 -9.94 5.78 -5.92
C ARG A 326 -8.82 5.21 -5.05
N GLY A 327 -7.58 5.52 -5.41
CA GLY A 327 -6.39 5.19 -4.64
C GLY A 327 -5.89 6.39 -3.86
N TYR A 328 -5.66 6.24 -2.56
CA TYR A 328 -4.94 7.21 -1.75
C TYR A 328 -3.45 6.83 -1.70
N GLY A 329 -2.63 7.69 -1.11
CA GLY A 329 -1.18 7.48 -1.09
C GLY A 329 -0.60 7.28 0.30
N ASP A 330 0.66 7.64 0.43
CA ASP A 330 1.46 7.51 1.65
C ASP A 330 0.67 8.02 2.87
N LYS A 331 0.73 7.25 3.96
CA LYS A 331 0.04 7.48 5.24
C LYS A 331 -1.45 7.19 5.24
N ARG A 332 -1.98 6.68 4.13
CA ARG A 332 -3.41 6.39 3.96
C ARG A 332 -3.70 4.92 3.84
N TYR A 333 -2.69 4.05 3.77
CA TYR A 333 -2.90 2.61 3.57
C TYR A 333 -3.88 2.08 4.61
N PHE A 334 -3.73 2.44 5.89
CA PHE A 334 -4.64 1.98 6.94
C PHE A 334 -5.85 2.88 7.21
N ASP A 335 -6.06 3.95 6.44
CA ASP A 335 -7.26 4.78 6.58
C ASP A 335 -8.51 4.03 6.11
N SER A 336 -9.67 4.38 6.67
CA SER A 336 -10.94 3.71 6.32
C SER A 336 -11.33 3.88 4.85
N ILE A 337 -10.84 4.94 4.20
CA ILE A 337 -11.19 5.30 2.82
C ILE A 337 -10.34 4.58 1.76
N ASP A 338 -9.22 3.95 2.16
CA ASP A 338 -8.26 3.37 1.21
C ASP A 338 -8.46 1.87 0.97
N VAL A 339 -9.62 1.32 1.33
CA VAL A 339 -9.94 -0.11 1.21
C VAL A 339 -9.74 -0.63 -0.22
N ALA A 340 -10.23 0.12 -1.21
CA ALA A 340 -10.14 -0.28 -2.61
C ALA A 340 -8.69 -0.31 -3.12
N ASN A 341 -7.86 0.63 -2.68
CA ASN A 341 -6.45 0.68 -3.04
C ASN A 341 -5.65 -0.43 -2.36
N ARG A 342 -5.87 -0.63 -1.06
CA ARG A 342 -5.28 -1.74 -0.29
C ARG A 342 -5.49 -3.09 -0.97
N LYS A 343 -6.69 -3.32 -1.50
CA LYS A 343 -7.02 -4.52 -2.26
C LYS A 343 -6.17 -4.62 -3.53
N GLN A 344 -6.07 -3.56 -4.30
CA GLN A 344 -5.33 -3.55 -5.56
C GLN A 344 -3.82 -3.80 -5.35
N VAL A 345 -3.20 -3.12 -4.38
CA VAL A 345 -1.78 -3.35 -4.06
C VAL A 345 -1.54 -4.76 -3.51
N GLY A 346 -2.43 -5.28 -2.66
CA GLY A 346 -2.33 -6.65 -2.14
C GLY A 346 -2.39 -7.70 -3.24
N LEU A 347 -3.31 -7.54 -4.21
CA LEU A 347 -3.41 -8.41 -5.38
C LEU A 347 -2.14 -8.35 -6.25
N ALA A 348 -1.57 -7.15 -6.46
CA ALA A 348 -0.38 -6.97 -7.27
C ALA A 348 0.87 -7.62 -6.64
N VAL A 349 1.08 -7.41 -5.34
CA VAL A 349 2.22 -7.99 -4.61
C VAL A 349 2.07 -9.53 -4.50
N GLN A 350 0.85 -10.04 -4.26
CA GLN A 350 0.61 -11.48 -4.31
C GLN A 350 0.93 -12.05 -5.70
N LYS A 351 0.50 -11.35 -6.76
CA LYS A 351 0.77 -11.77 -8.14
C LYS A 351 2.27 -11.77 -8.46
N SER A 352 3.01 -10.77 -7.97
CA SER A 352 4.48 -10.69 -8.08
C SER A 352 5.15 -11.89 -7.41
N ALA A 353 4.79 -12.22 -6.17
CA ALA A 353 5.34 -13.38 -5.47
C ALA A 353 4.96 -14.73 -6.11
N ASP A 354 3.75 -14.85 -6.64
CA ASP A 354 3.33 -16.05 -7.38
C ASP A 354 4.15 -16.27 -8.65
N GLU A 355 4.56 -15.19 -9.33
CA GLU A 355 5.40 -15.25 -10.54
C GLU A 355 6.81 -15.77 -10.23
N ILE A 356 7.37 -15.42 -9.06
CA ILE A 356 8.63 -15.99 -8.57
C ILE A 356 8.50 -17.51 -8.41
N PHE A 357 7.45 -17.97 -7.72
CA PHE A 357 7.24 -19.41 -7.55
C PHE A 357 6.99 -20.10 -8.88
N GLN A 358 6.21 -19.49 -9.78
CA GLN A 358 5.94 -20.06 -11.10
C GLN A 358 7.24 -20.19 -11.92
N ALA A 359 8.13 -19.21 -11.89
CA ALA A 359 9.42 -19.29 -12.56
C ALA A 359 10.32 -20.36 -11.94
N PHE A 360 10.32 -20.51 -10.62
CA PHE A 360 10.99 -21.61 -9.93
C PHE A 360 10.41 -22.98 -10.34
N ASP A 361 9.10 -23.17 -10.27
CA ASP A 361 8.44 -24.46 -10.54
C ASP A 361 8.52 -24.87 -12.02
N THR A 362 8.42 -23.91 -12.93
CA THR A 362 8.41 -24.15 -14.39
C THR A 362 9.76 -23.94 -15.07
N GLY A 363 10.73 -23.34 -14.40
CA GLY A 363 12.05 -23.03 -14.96
C GLY A 363 11.99 -22.02 -16.11
N ASN A 364 10.82 -21.42 -16.34
CA ASN A 364 10.58 -20.48 -17.42
C ASN A 364 10.72 -19.06 -16.90
N LEU A 365 11.43 -18.24 -17.68
CA LEU A 365 11.57 -16.81 -17.40
C LEU A 365 10.58 -16.03 -18.28
N PRO A 366 9.50 -15.44 -17.72
CA PRO A 366 8.59 -14.61 -18.49
C PRO A 366 9.28 -13.30 -18.91
N ALA A 367 8.92 -12.80 -20.09
CA ALA A 367 9.33 -11.47 -20.53
C ALA A 367 8.59 -10.39 -19.72
N PRO A 368 9.17 -9.18 -19.53
CA PRO A 368 8.54 -8.11 -18.76
C PRO A 368 7.12 -7.72 -19.18
N THR A 369 6.79 -7.83 -20.47
CA THR A 369 5.45 -7.56 -21.00
C THR A 369 4.40 -8.57 -20.54
N ALA A 370 4.82 -9.70 -19.97
CA ALA A 370 3.96 -10.75 -19.45
C ALA A 370 3.81 -10.73 -17.92
N TYR A 371 4.43 -9.78 -17.21
CA TYR A 371 4.28 -9.64 -15.76
C TYR A 371 2.83 -9.28 -15.42
N GLY A 372 2.15 -10.21 -14.76
CA GLY A 372 0.76 -10.11 -14.37
C GLY A 372 0.53 -9.08 -13.27
N ALA A 373 1.50 -8.87 -12.38
CA ALA A 373 1.43 -7.81 -11.37
C ALA A 373 1.24 -6.42 -12.01
N LEU A 374 1.90 -6.16 -13.14
CA LEU A 374 1.78 -4.90 -13.88
C LEU A 374 0.43 -4.72 -14.57
N ARG A 375 -0.37 -5.78 -14.73
CA ARG A 375 -1.74 -5.64 -15.24
C ARG A 375 -2.69 -5.06 -14.20
N ILE A 376 -2.34 -5.19 -12.91
CA ILE A 376 -3.12 -4.72 -11.75
C ILE A 376 -2.71 -3.28 -11.40
N ALA A 377 -1.43 -2.93 -11.60
CA ALA A 377 -0.92 -1.58 -11.40
C ALA A 377 -1.68 -0.52 -12.20
N ALA A 378 -1.65 0.71 -11.69
CA ALA A 378 -2.33 1.85 -12.32
C ALA A 378 -1.75 2.17 -13.70
N ASP A 379 -2.64 2.54 -14.63
CA ASP A 379 -2.29 3.11 -15.93
C ASP A 379 -1.69 4.52 -15.73
N LEU A 380 -0.37 4.57 -15.58
CA LEU A 380 0.39 5.78 -15.30
C LEU A 380 0.19 6.84 -16.38
N GLN A 381 0.13 6.43 -17.66
CA GLN A 381 -0.06 7.35 -18.77
C GLN A 381 -1.43 8.01 -18.68
N ALA A 382 -2.48 7.24 -18.40
CA ALA A 382 -3.82 7.79 -18.22
C ALA A 382 -3.91 8.78 -17.06
N ALA A 383 -3.22 8.50 -15.95
CA ALA A 383 -3.16 9.41 -14.81
C ALA A 383 -2.44 10.73 -15.13
N VAL A 384 -1.29 10.66 -15.83
CA VAL A 384 -0.49 11.84 -16.22
C VAL A 384 -1.19 12.70 -17.26
N GLU A 385 -1.84 12.07 -18.24
CA GLU A 385 -2.55 12.76 -19.33
C GLU A 385 -3.95 13.25 -18.94
N GLY A 386 -4.43 12.88 -17.75
CA GLY A 386 -5.77 13.27 -17.27
C GLY A 386 -6.91 12.54 -18.01
N GLN A 387 -6.64 11.33 -18.51
CA GLN A 387 -7.63 10.50 -19.21
C GLN A 387 -8.60 9.79 -18.26
N VAL A 388 -8.37 9.85 -16.94
CA VAL A 388 -9.26 9.29 -15.92
C VAL A 388 -10.12 10.41 -15.32
N PRO A 389 -11.45 10.43 -15.61
CA PRO A 389 -12.35 11.44 -15.07
C PRO A 389 -12.46 11.40 -13.54
N GLY A 390 -12.77 12.54 -12.92
CA GLY A 390 -12.97 12.63 -11.47
C GLY A 390 -11.70 12.95 -10.66
N ASN A 391 -10.56 13.10 -11.33
CA ASN A 391 -9.33 13.62 -10.73
C ASN A 391 -9.30 15.15 -10.71
N PHE A 392 -8.77 15.70 -9.63
CA PHE A 392 -8.50 17.13 -9.53
C PHE A 392 -7.22 17.51 -10.30
N ALA A 393 -7.04 18.80 -10.56
CA ALA A 393 -5.96 19.30 -11.41
C ALA A 393 -4.59 19.08 -10.73
N PRO A 394 -3.58 18.55 -11.43
CA PRO A 394 -2.25 18.34 -10.84
C PRO A 394 -1.56 19.68 -10.52
N LEU A 395 -0.77 19.72 -9.45
CA LEU A 395 -0.01 20.93 -9.09
C LEU A 395 1.13 21.18 -10.08
N PHE A 396 1.80 20.12 -10.52
CA PHE A 396 2.80 20.14 -11.58
C PHE A 396 2.46 19.13 -12.65
N ALA A 397 2.71 19.46 -13.92
CA ALA A 397 2.49 18.53 -15.02
C ALA A 397 3.53 18.74 -16.11
N LEU A 398 4.01 17.65 -16.71
CA LEU A 398 4.79 17.74 -17.94
C LEU A 398 3.81 17.77 -19.12
N ARG A 399 3.89 18.80 -19.96
CA ARG A 399 3.06 18.97 -21.16
C ARG A 399 3.92 19.43 -22.32
N ASN A 400 3.96 18.63 -23.40
CA ASN A 400 4.76 18.92 -24.59
C ASN A 400 6.25 19.24 -24.26
N GLY A 401 6.84 18.50 -23.30
CA GLY A 401 8.22 18.71 -22.85
C GLY A 401 8.43 19.93 -21.94
N LYS A 402 7.40 20.71 -21.63
CA LYS A 402 7.47 21.83 -20.69
C LYS A 402 6.89 21.46 -19.33
N LEU A 403 7.59 21.85 -18.27
CA LEU A 403 7.11 21.69 -16.91
C LEU A 403 6.14 22.83 -16.56
N MET A 404 4.88 22.45 -16.43
CA MET A 404 3.78 23.34 -16.09
C MET A 404 3.49 23.29 -14.58
N ARG A 405 2.95 24.39 -14.05
CA ARG A 405 2.40 24.47 -12.69
C ARG A 405 0.96 24.97 -12.74
N ARG A 406 0.09 24.51 -11.84
CA ARG A 406 -1.24 25.07 -11.62
C ARG A 406 -1.18 26.60 -11.45
N ALA A 407 -2.09 27.32 -12.09
CA ALA A 407 -2.09 28.79 -12.07
C ALA A 407 -2.41 29.30 -10.66
N ASP A 408 -3.56 28.92 -10.11
CA ASP A 408 -3.87 29.09 -8.69
C ASP A 408 -3.48 27.82 -7.92
N VAL A 409 -2.36 27.87 -7.18
CA VAL A 409 -1.90 26.71 -6.41
C VAL A 409 -2.91 26.26 -5.36
N ASN A 410 -3.73 27.17 -4.82
CA ASN A 410 -4.68 26.84 -3.74
C ASN A 410 -6.02 26.30 -4.24
N ASN A 411 -6.24 26.24 -5.56
CA ASN A 411 -7.47 25.74 -6.14
C ASN A 411 -7.25 24.40 -6.86
N LEU A 412 -7.50 23.27 -6.18
CA LEU A 412 -7.40 21.92 -6.76
C LEU A 412 -8.30 21.72 -7.99
N ASN A 413 -9.34 22.54 -8.13
CA ASN A 413 -10.29 22.46 -9.23
C ASN A 413 -9.93 23.38 -10.40
N ASP A 414 -8.81 24.12 -10.33
CA ASP A 414 -8.34 24.98 -11.41
C ASP A 414 -7.52 24.18 -12.43
N PRO A 415 -8.04 23.93 -13.65
CA PRO A 415 -7.27 23.25 -14.69
C PRO A 415 -6.25 24.17 -15.36
N ALA A 416 -6.27 25.49 -15.08
CA ALA A 416 -5.35 26.42 -15.70
C ALA A 416 -3.91 26.14 -15.25
N GLN A 417 -3.01 26.15 -16.22
CA GLN A 417 -1.59 25.90 -16.01
C GLN A 417 -0.74 26.99 -16.63
N ILE A 418 0.39 27.27 -16.01
CA ILE A 418 1.36 28.28 -16.44
C ILE A 418 2.76 27.66 -16.56
N ASP A 419 3.57 28.16 -17.49
CA ASP A 419 4.99 27.79 -17.65
C ASP A 419 5.95 28.90 -17.18
N ASN A 420 5.44 30.11 -16.87
CA ASN A 420 6.21 31.26 -16.41
C ASN A 420 6.24 31.37 -14.87
N TRP A 421 6.76 30.34 -14.20
CA TRP A 421 6.86 30.30 -12.73
C TRP A 421 8.30 30.01 -12.29
N TRP A 422 8.61 30.30 -11.03
CA TRP A 422 9.94 30.10 -10.44
C TRP A 422 9.84 29.21 -9.19
N GLY A 423 10.87 28.41 -8.93
CA GLY A 423 10.91 27.50 -7.78
C GLY A 423 10.70 28.22 -6.45
N TRP A 424 11.42 29.33 -6.22
CA TRP A 424 11.33 30.08 -4.97
C TRP A 424 9.98 30.77 -4.76
N SER A 425 9.42 31.38 -5.81
CA SER A 425 8.09 32.00 -5.70
C SER A 425 7.01 30.94 -5.47
N THR A 426 7.16 29.76 -6.08
CA THR A 426 6.25 28.62 -5.84
C THR A 426 6.38 28.10 -4.42
N TYR A 427 7.60 27.91 -3.90
CA TYR A 427 7.79 27.53 -2.51
C TYR A 427 7.17 28.54 -1.53
N LEU A 428 7.32 29.85 -1.76
CA LEU A 428 6.71 30.87 -0.91
C LEU A 428 5.18 30.83 -0.91
N LEU A 429 4.56 30.41 -2.03
CA LEU A 429 3.11 30.18 -2.11
C LEU A 429 2.68 28.89 -1.39
N LEU A 430 3.57 27.89 -1.32
CA LEU A 430 3.29 26.56 -0.75
C LEU A 430 3.76 26.42 0.72
N LYS A 431 4.58 27.30 1.26
CA LYS A 431 5.13 27.12 2.63
C LYS A 431 4.05 27.02 3.72
N ASP A 432 2.90 27.66 3.48
CA ASP A 432 1.70 27.61 4.32
C ASP A 432 0.53 26.95 3.56
N TYR A 433 0.82 25.89 2.79
CA TYR A 433 -0.13 25.30 1.85
C TYR A 433 -1.37 24.73 2.54
N SER A 434 -2.52 25.26 2.17
CA SER A 434 -3.84 24.80 2.64
C SER A 434 -4.85 25.00 1.51
N PRO A 435 -4.78 24.18 0.45
CA PRO A 435 -5.62 24.40 -0.71
C PRO A 435 -7.07 23.97 -0.43
N ASN A 436 -8.00 24.36 -1.31
CA ASN A 436 -9.40 23.97 -1.19
C ASN A 436 -9.58 22.44 -1.37
N LYS A 437 -10.77 21.95 -1.01
CA LYS A 437 -11.12 20.54 -1.24
C LYS A 437 -11.40 20.30 -2.73
N PRO A 438 -11.03 19.14 -3.29
CA PRO A 438 -11.35 18.81 -4.67
C PRO A 438 -12.86 18.58 -4.86
N THR A 439 -13.32 18.76 -6.08
CA THR A 439 -14.70 18.46 -6.48
C THR A 439 -15.01 17.00 -6.20
N GLY A 440 -16.15 16.74 -5.55
CA GLY A 440 -16.55 15.39 -5.15
C GLY A 440 -16.05 14.95 -3.77
N TYR A 441 -15.22 15.75 -3.10
CA TYR A 441 -14.84 15.48 -1.70
C TYR A 441 -16.08 15.41 -0.80
N LEU A 442 -16.13 14.37 0.04
CA LEU A 442 -17.21 14.13 1.00
C LEU A 442 -16.70 14.35 2.43
N ASP A 443 -17.44 15.15 3.19
CA ASP A 443 -17.20 15.32 4.62
C ASP A 443 -17.68 14.10 5.40
N ALA A 444 -17.01 13.80 6.51
CA ALA A 444 -17.46 12.74 7.41
C ALA A 444 -18.86 13.06 7.97
N PRO A 445 -19.74 12.05 8.14
CA PRO A 445 -21.05 12.26 8.75
C PRO A 445 -20.96 12.89 10.14
N ALA A 446 -21.90 13.76 10.49
CA ALA A 446 -21.89 14.47 11.78
C ALA A 446 -22.52 13.67 12.93
N SER A 447 -23.13 12.52 12.65
CA SER A 447 -23.86 11.73 13.64
C SER A 447 -23.57 10.23 13.49
N ALA A 448 -23.58 9.53 14.64
CA ALA A 448 -23.38 8.10 14.72
C ALA A 448 -24.71 7.34 14.58
N PRO A 449 -24.69 6.07 14.16
CA PRO A 449 -25.81 5.15 14.36
C PRO A 449 -26.16 4.98 15.85
N SER A 450 -27.42 4.61 16.13
CA SER A 450 -27.87 4.29 17.50
C SER A 450 -28.54 2.93 17.56
N ILE A 451 -28.35 2.21 18.68
CA ILE A 451 -29.05 0.94 18.93
C ILE A 451 -30.48 1.26 19.37
N ARG A 452 -31.48 0.59 18.77
CA ARG A 452 -32.87 0.71 19.21
C ARG A 452 -33.06 0.03 20.57
N ALA A 453 -33.80 0.66 21.48
CA ALA A 453 -34.00 0.18 22.85
C ALA A 453 -34.48 -1.30 22.90
N ASP A 454 -35.45 -1.66 22.04
CA ASP A 454 -35.98 -3.02 21.92
C ASP A 454 -35.47 -3.75 20.67
N GLY A 455 -34.31 -3.35 20.15
CA GLY A 455 -33.76 -3.83 18.88
C GLY A 455 -32.91 -5.10 18.95
N TRP A 456 -32.68 -5.67 20.14
CA TRP A 456 -31.81 -6.84 20.31
C TRP A 456 -32.46 -8.11 19.79
N GLN A 457 -31.77 -8.86 18.95
CA GLN A 457 -32.37 -9.97 18.20
C GLN A 457 -32.28 -11.32 18.91
N THR A 458 -31.29 -11.53 19.77
CA THR A 458 -31.06 -12.84 20.40
C THR A 458 -30.50 -12.70 21.81
N GLN A 459 -30.75 -13.72 22.64
CA GLN A 459 -30.11 -13.92 23.95
C GLN A 459 -29.06 -15.02 23.92
N VAL A 460 -28.85 -15.65 22.76
CA VAL A 460 -27.86 -16.72 22.58
C VAL A 460 -26.53 -16.09 22.17
N PRO A 461 -25.45 -16.23 22.96
CA PRO A 461 -24.13 -15.75 22.58
C PRO A 461 -23.59 -16.45 21.33
N SER A 462 -22.82 -15.75 20.50
CA SER A 462 -22.11 -16.34 19.37
C SER A 462 -20.65 -15.89 19.31
N GLN A 463 -19.75 -16.86 19.20
CA GLN A 463 -18.32 -16.57 19.05
C GLN A 463 -18.01 -15.96 17.67
N PRO A 464 -16.94 -15.14 17.55
CA PRO A 464 -16.00 -14.81 18.62
C PRO A 464 -16.42 -13.63 19.50
N ASN A 465 -17.28 -12.74 19.00
CA ASN A 465 -17.41 -11.40 19.58
C ASN A 465 -18.73 -11.11 20.30
N TRP A 466 -19.81 -11.80 19.96
CA TRP A 466 -21.12 -11.65 20.61
C TRP A 466 -21.20 -12.44 21.92
N LEU A 467 -20.37 -12.06 22.89
CA LEU A 467 -20.25 -12.74 24.17
C LEU A 467 -20.52 -11.77 25.34
N PRO A 468 -21.04 -12.27 26.48
CA PRO A 468 -21.13 -11.47 27.69
C PRO A 468 -19.78 -10.87 28.10
N GLY A 469 -19.76 -9.60 28.50
CA GLY A 469 -18.55 -8.86 28.90
C GLY A 469 -17.77 -8.22 27.76
N HIS A 470 -18.22 -8.40 26.51
CA HIS A 470 -17.73 -7.64 25.36
C HIS A 470 -18.55 -6.36 25.17
N ALA A 471 -18.11 -5.47 24.27
CA ALA A 471 -18.88 -4.28 23.93
C ALA A 471 -18.75 -3.94 22.44
N VAL A 472 -19.80 -3.37 21.85
CA VAL A 472 -19.88 -3.02 20.43
C VAL A 472 -20.27 -1.56 20.23
N ARG A 473 -19.76 -0.93 19.17
CA ARG A 473 -20.14 0.41 18.73
C ARG A 473 -20.20 0.50 17.20
N TYR A 474 -20.83 1.56 16.70
CA TYR A 474 -21.11 1.72 15.28
C TYR A 474 -20.76 3.11 14.77
N ALA A 475 -20.41 3.20 13.50
CA ALA A 475 -20.17 4.46 12.82
C ALA A 475 -20.55 4.34 11.34
N VAL A 476 -20.57 5.46 10.62
CA VAL A 476 -21.02 5.51 9.23
C VAL A 476 -20.10 6.42 8.42
N SER A 477 -19.85 6.08 7.16
CA SER A 477 -19.29 6.97 6.14
C SER A 477 -20.32 7.18 5.03
N VAL A 478 -20.10 8.20 4.18
CA VAL A 478 -20.93 8.47 3.01
C VAL A 478 -20.13 8.22 1.73
N VAL A 479 -20.83 7.77 0.70
CA VAL A 479 -20.24 7.38 -0.58
C VAL A 479 -20.98 8.07 -1.74
N ASN A 480 -20.22 8.52 -2.74
CA ASN A 480 -20.72 9.00 -4.03
C ASN A 480 -19.73 8.65 -5.15
N GLY A 481 -20.09 7.67 -5.98
CA GLY A 481 -19.21 7.14 -7.01
C GLY A 481 -17.96 6.52 -6.38
N PHE A 482 -16.79 6.98 -6.79
CA PHE A 482 -15.49 6.56 -6.22
C PHE A 482 -15.07 7.37 -4.99
N ASN A 483 -15.88 8.32 -4.52
CA ASN A 483 -15.54 9.12 -3.35
C ASN A 483 -16.23 8.52 -2.13
N GLU A 484 -15.45 8.33 -1.06
CA GLU A 484 -15.92 7.97 0.27
C GLU A 484 -15.39 8.99 1.27
N SER A 485 -16.20 9.34 2.27
CA SER A 485 -15.73 10.14 3.40
C SER A 485 -15.05 9.28 4.46
N TYR A 486 -14.23 9.90 5.31
CA TYR A 486 -13.82 9.23 6.53
C TYR A 486 -15.04 8.83 7.38
N ILE A 487 -14.88 7.79 8.19
CA ILE A 487 -15.88 7.36 9.16
C ILE A 487 -16.22 8.55 10.09
N GLY A 488 -17.52 8.79 10.30
CA GLY A 488 -18.05 9.79 11.23
C GLY A 488 -17.81 9.43 12.70
N PRO A 489 -18.45 10.12 13.65
CA PRO A 489 -18.31 9.79 15.06
C PRO A 489 -18.81 8.37 15.33
N TRP A 490 -18.14 7.68 16.25
CA TRP A 490 -18.60 6.40 16.78
C TRP A 490 -19.71 6.60 17.81
N SER A 491 -20.67 5.68 17.85
CA SER A 491 -21.60 5.57 18.96
C SER A 491 -20.85 5.21 20.25
N ASP A 492 -21.48 5.45 21.40
CA ASP A 492 -20.99 4.88 22.65
C ASP A 492 -20.94 3.34 22.55
N TYR A 493 -20.02 2.75 23.32
CA TYR A 493 -19.97 1.30 23.46
C TYR A 493 -21.22 0.79 24.19
N ALA A 494 -21.94 -0.13 23.57
CA ALA A 494 -22.97 -0.92 24.22
C ALA A 494 -22.36 -2.19 24.80
N GLU A 495 -22.43 -2.33 26.13
CA GLU A 495 -21.98 -3.54 26.84
C GLU A 495 -22.91 -4.71 26.52
N LEU A 496 -22.30 -5.82 26.10
CA LEU A 496 -22.98 -7.07 25.82
C LEU A 496 -23.10 -7.87 27.11
N THR A 497 -24.33 -8.15 27.53
CA THR A 497 -24.63 -8.93 28.74
C THR A 497 -25.43 -10.16 28.34
N GLU A 498 -26.74 -10.04 28.21
CA GLU A 498 -27.66 -11.13 27.87
C GLU A 498 -28.33 -10.96 26.50
N ARG A 499 -28.01 -9.88 25.78
CA ARG A 499 -28.65 -9.50 24.52
C ARG A 499 -27.58 -9.18 23.48
N PHE A 500 -27.76 -9.71 22.27
CA PHE A 500 -26.78 -9.62 21.18
C PHE A 500 -27.45 -9.26 19.85
N GLN A 501 -26.62 -8.88 18.87
CA GLN A 501 -27.03 -8.62 17.49
C GLN A 501 -28.12 -7.53 17.40
N PRO A 502 -27.79 -6.25 17.63
CA PRO A 502 -28.78 -5.18 17.72
C PRO A 502 -29.35 -4.75 16.36
N THR A 503 -30.57 -4.22 16.40
CA THR A 503 -31.13 -3.38 15.34
C THR A 503 -30.70 -1.94 15.56
N LEU A 504 -30.13 -1.35 14.52
CA LEU A 504 -29.62 0.00 14.48
C LEU A 504 -30.59 0.96 13.79
N THR A 505 -30.64 2.18 14.28
CA THR A 505 -31.10 3.34 13.54
C THR A 505 -29.88 4.02 12.92
N VAL A 506 -29.82 4.08 11.59
CA VAL A 506 -28.71 4.65 10.84
C VAL A 506 -29.08 6.06 10.36
N PRO A 507 -28.28 7.10 10.67
CA PRO A 507 -28.58 8.47 10.27
C PRO A 507 -28.51 8.66 8.76
N LEU A 508 -29.42 9.47 8.23
CA LEU A 508 -29.37 9.93 6.84
C LEU A 508 -28.25 10.97 6.68
N ASP A 509 -27.68 11.04 5.48
CA ASP A 509 -26.75 12.10 5.12
C ASP A 509 -27.50 13.44 4.96
N THR A 510 -27.17 14.41 5.80
CA THR A 510 -27.78 15.75 5.74
C THR A 510 -27.17 16.66 4.67
N SER A 511 -26.03 16.26 4.07
CA SER A 511 -25.39 17.04 3.01
C SER A 511 -26.08 16.91 1.66
N GLY A 512 -26.87 15.83 1.46
CA GLY A 512 -27.52 15.50 0.19
C GLY A 512 -26.55 15.15 -0.94
N LYS A 513 -25.27 14.90 -0.63
CA LYS A 513 -24.23 14.60 -1.62
C LYS A 513 -24.00 13.10 -1.81
N SER A 514 -24.45 12.26 -0.89
CA SER A 514 -24.25 10.81 -0.94
C SER A 514 -25.30 10.08 -1.78
N VAL A 515 -24.90 8.94 -2.36
CA VAL A 515 -25.80 7.98 -3.02
C VAL A 515 -25.94 6.69 -2.21
N SER A 516 -24.97 6.40 -1.35
CA SER A 516 -24.96 5.28 -0.41
C SER A 516 -24.13 5.63 0.83
N ARG A 517 -24.20 4.77 1.84
CA ARG A 517 -23.50 4.90 3.13
C ARG A 517 -22.89 3.57 3.53
N ASN A 518 -21.67 3.58 4.04
CA ASN A 518 -21.06 2.38 4.61
C ASN A 518 -21.22 2.39 6.12
N LEU A 519 -21.72 1.28 6.68
CA LEU A 519 -21.93 1.07 8.10
C LEU A 519 -20.79 0.23 8.66
N PHE A 520 -20.18 0.74 9.73
CA PHE A 520 -19.05 0.12 10.39
C PHE A 520 -19.41 -0.32 11.81
N ARG A 521 -18.84 -1.45 12.23
CA ARG A 521 -18.90 -2.01 13.56
C ARG A 521 -17.52 -2.03 14.18
N GLN A 522 -17.43 -1.86 15.49
CA GLN A 522 -16.19 -2.13 16.21
C GLN A 522 -16.51 -2.74 17.57
N PHE A 523 -15.98 -3.94 17.81
CA PHE A 523 -15.92 -4.49 19.16
C PHE A 523 -14.78 -3.85 19.95
N ARG A 524 -14.94 -3.69 21.25
CA ARG A 524 -13.91 -3.10 22.13
C ARG A 524 -12.58 -3.84 21.99
N GLY A 525 -11.52 -3.10 21.66
CA GLY A 525 -10.18 -3.64 21.45
C GLY A 525 -9.97 -4.36 20.11
N GLY A 526 -11.02 -4.54 19.32
CA GLY A 526 -10.96 -4.94 17.92
C GLY A 526 -10.80 -3.73 17.00
N SER A 527 -10.82 -4.00 15.70
CA SER A 527 -10.72 -2.95 14.68
C SER A 527 -12.09 -2.63 14.09
N PRO A 528 -12.22 -1.50 13.37
CA PRO A 528 -13.39 -1.22 12.55
C PRO A 528 -13.61 -2.31 11.48
N GLU A 529 -14.86 -2.72 11.32
CA GLU A 529 -15.31 -3.72 10.35
C GLU A 529 -16.44 -3.11 9.53
N LEU A 530 -16.33 -3.13 8.19
CA LEU A 530 -17.43 -2.80 7.30
C LEU A 530 -18.47 -3.93 7.36
N ILE A 531 -19.68 -3.63 7.84
CA ILE A 531 -20.74 -4.65 7.99
C ILE A 531 -21.87 -4.49 6.97
N ALA A 532 -22.01 -3.31 6.36
CA ALA A 532 -22.98 -3.10 5.28
C ALA A 532 -22.68 -1.87 4.42
N SER A 533 -23.11 -1.93 3.15
CA SER A 533 -23.30 -0.76 2.30
C SER A 533 -24.80 -0.55 2.09
N LEU A 534 -25.31 0.58 2.56
CA LEU A 534 -26.72 0.93 2.59
C LEU A 534 -27.01 1.96 1.48
N ASP A 535 -28.19 1.89 0.86
CA ASP A 535 -28.64 2.96 -0.03
C ASP A 535 -28.82 4.30 0.73
N ALA A 536 -29.13 5.40 0.02
CA ALA A 536 -29.27 6.71 0.65
C ALA A 536 -30.45 6.83 1.64
N SER A 537 -31.46 5.96 1.59
CA SER A 537 -32.73 6.10 2.34
C SER A 537 -32.90 5.10 3.48
N THR A 538 -32.12 4.03 3.52
CA THR A 538 -32.19 2.97 4.54
C THR A 538 -31.82 3.50 5.92
N THR A 539 -32.75 3.50 6.86
CA THR A 539 -32.52 4.00 8.24
C THR A 539 -32.46 2.90 9.28
N THR A 540 -32.62 1.64 8.86
CA THR A 540 -32.67 0.48 9.77
C THR A 540 -31.73 -0.60 9.27
N TYR A 541 -30.92 -1.17 10.16
CA TYR A 541 -30.06 -2.31 9.86
C TYR A 541 -30.01 -3.27 11.04
N ILE A 542 -29.95 -4.58 10.80
CA ILE A 542 -29.84 -5.59 11.85
C ILE A 542 -28.45 -6.22 11.76
N ASP A 543 -27.64 -6.06 12.81
CA ASP A 543 -26.29 -6.61 12.87
C ASP A 543 -26.30 -8.07 13.32
N GLN A 544 -26.53 -8.97 12.36
CA GLN A 544 -26.52 -10.42 12.57
C GLN A 544 -25.21 -11.08 12.14
N GLN A 545 -24.20 -10.30 11.72
CA GLN A 545 -22.93 -10.85 11.27
C GLN A 545 -22.15 -11.42 12.47
N PRO A 546 -21.59 -12.64 12.36
CA PRO A 546 -20.87 -13.28 13.45
C PRO A 546 -19.69 -12.46 14.00
#